data_AF-A0A7J6BWL8-F1
#
_entry.id   AF-A0A7J6BWL8-F1
#
_cell.length_a   1.000
_cell.length_b   1.000
_cell.length_c   1.000
_cell.angle_alpha   90.00
_cell.angle_beta   90.00
_cell.angle_gamma   90.00
#
_symmetry.space_group_name_H-M   'P 1'
#
loop_
_entity.id
_entity.type
_entity.pdbx_description
1 polymer ?
#
loop_
_entity_poly.entity_id
_entity_poly.type
_entity_poly.pdbx_seq_one_letter_code
_entity_poly.pdbx_strand_id
1 'polypeptide(L)'
;MVVEMKKRKVDWNKMHMMMASTFSVRRKEIVENEPLVKEVKAKWPGLFFEKQIEAEFTRLTSKDLMKSFLSGLDQYIPRFLQMFRAKLSSISQLESLLRKIDSDNSMSMKRAVVLQGLPHYLSEDPSDFFKSAEETDIEDHVTAGMDVGILIIPDGDDAFDYYVVLEEQIALRDAIDLPHAVALLVGLIFALNIDYPKKLRYTFEVIQKIFIDLGGDQCSVKVHGLKNRLLRKTV
;
A
#
# COMPACT_ATOMS: atom_id res chain seq x y z
N MET A 1 19.17 -2.18 -17.82
CA MET A 1 18.04 -1.40 -17.27
C MET A 1 18.38 0.06 -17.05
N VAL A 2 19.39 0.40 -16.24
CA VAL A 2 19.79 1.81 -15.98
C VAL A 2 19.97 2.63 -17.28
N VAL A 3 20.71 2.09 -18.26
CA VAL A 3 20.91 2.77 -19.55
C VAL A 3 19.59 2.99 -20.31
N GLU A 4 18.67 2.02 -20.25
CA GLU A 4 17.37 2.13 -20.91
C GLU A 4 16.49 3.19 -20.23
N MET A 5 16.54 3.28 -18.91
CA MET A 5 15.83 4.28 -18.11
C MET A 5 16.31 5.71 -18.35
N LYS A 6 17.55 5.91 -18.80
CA LYS A 6 18.10 7.24 -19.12
C LYS A 6 17.68 7.75 -20.50
N LYS A 7 16.98 6.95 -21.32
CA LYS A 7 16.56 7.37 -22.66
C LYS A 7 15.34 8.27 -22.58
N ARG A 8 15.27 9.25 -23.50
CA ARG A 8 14.10 10.13 -23.68
C ARG A 8 12.80 9.35 -23.93
N LYS A 9 12.89 8.22 -24.66
CA LYS A 9 11.79 7.29 -24.86
C LYS A 9 12.24 5.91 -24.38
N VAL A 10 11.70 5.49 -23.24
CA VAL A 10 11.96 4.18 -22.66
C VAL A 10 11.26 3.11 -23.50
N ASP A 11 11.97 2.06 -23.88
CA ASP A 11 11.35 0.86 -24.47
C ASP A 11 10.80 -0.04 -23.36
N TRP A 12 9.49 0.04 -23.12
CA TRP A 12 8.81 -0.72 -22.08
C TRP A 12 8.79 -2.22 -22.33
N ASN A 13 8.76 -2.67 -23.59
CA ASN A 13 8.80 -4.09 -23.91
C ASN A 13 10.18 -4.65 -23.57
N LYS A 14 11.23 -3.94 -23.97
CA LYS A 14 12.60 -4.29 -23.61
C LYS A 14 12.83 -4.24 -22.11
N MET A 15 12.26 -3.24 -21.41
CA MET A 15 12.32 -3.14 -19.95
C MET A 15 11.70 -4.37 -19.30
N HIS A 16 10.49 -4.75 -19.73
CA HIS A 16 9.80 -5.92 -19.21
C HIS A 16 10.61 -7.22 -19.44
N MET A 17 11.18 -7.41 -20.64
CA MET A 17 12.04 -8.56 -20.92
C MET A 17 13.30 -8.58 -20.02
N MET A 18 13.95 -7.43 -19.83
CA MET A 18 15.11 -7.32 -18.93
C MET A 18 14.73 -7.61 -17.48
N MET A 19 13.61 -7.08 -17.00
CA MET A 19 13.12 -7.32 -15.63
C MET A 19 12.79 -8.80 -15.41
N ALA A 20 12.15 -9.43 -16.40
CA ALA A 20 11.80 -10.85 -16.35
C ALA A 20 13.04 -11.75 -16.34
N SER A 21 14.01 -11.51 -17.24
CA SER A 21 15.21 -12.35 -17.35
C SER A 21 16.17 -12.22 -16.16
N THR A 22 16.08 -11.11 -15.42
CA THR A 22 16.92 -10.84 -14.25
C THR A 22 16.26 -11.17 -12.92
N PHE A 23 15.02 -11.68 -12.93
CA PHE A 23 14.25 -11.97 -11.71
C PHE A 23 15.04 -12.80 -10.70
N SER A 24 15.55 -13.98 -11.08
CA SER A 24 16.20 -14.90 -10.15
C SER A 24 17.46 -14.30 -9.51
N VAL A 25 18.28 -13.59 -10.29
CA VAL A 25 19.52 -12.96 -9.79
C VAL A 25 19.18 -11.79 -8.87
N ARG A 26 18.25 -10.91 -9.27
CA ARG A 26 17.80 -9.78 -8.45
C ARG A 26 17.17 -10.27 -7.15
N ARG A 27 16.31 -11.30 -7.20
CA ARG A 27 15.63 -11.81 -6.00
C ARG A 27 16.62 -12.44 -5.03
N LYS A 28 17.58 -13.23 -5.54
CA LYS A 28 18.67 -13.77 -4.72
C LYS A 28 19.44 -12.65 -4.01
N GLU A 29 19.84 -11.63 -4.76
CA GLU A 29 20.55 -10.47 -4.21
C GLU A 29 19.74 -9.73 -3.14
N ILE A 30 18.46 -9.45 -3.38
CA ILE A 30 17.59 -8.75 -2.44
C ILE A 30 17.41 -9.55 -1.14
N VAL A 31 17.20 -10.86 -1.24
CA VAL A 31 16.95 -11.72 -0.08
C VAL A 31 18.22 -12.03 0.70
N GLU A 32 19.35 -12.26 0.03
CA GLU A 32 20.59 -12.64 0.72
C GLU A 32 21.35 -11.45 1.29
N ASN A 33 21.31 -10.31 0.60
CA ASN A 33 22.12 -9.15 1.00
C ASN A 33 21.31 -8.06 1.72
N GLU A 34 19.97 -8.13 1.68
CA GLU A 34 19.06 -7.12 2.26
C GLU A 34 19.53 -5.67 2.01
N PRO A 35 19.80 -5.29 0.75
CA PRO A 35 20.33 -3.97 0.41
C PRO A 35 19.30 -2.87 0.67
N LEU A 36 19.78 -1.64 0.88
CA LEU A 36 18.90 -0.49 1.07
C LEU A 36 18.06 -0.24 -0.19
N VAL A 37 16.84 0.26 -0.01
CA VAL A 37 15.89 0.59 -1.10
C VAL A 37 16.55 1.50 -2.14
N LYS A 38 17.35 2.49 -1.69
CA LYS A 38 18.09 3.39 -2.58
C LYS A 38 19.10 2.67 -3.49
N GLU A 39 19.74 1.62 -2.98
CA GLU A 39 20.72 0.82 -3.71
C GLU A 39 20.02 -0.07 -4.74
N VAL A 40 18.91 -0.69 -4.35
CA VAL A 40 18.06 -1.45 -5.27
C VAL A 40 17.52 -0.55 -6.37
N LYS A 41 17.05 0.66 -6.04
CA LYS A 41 16.54 1.64 -7.02
C LYS A 41 17.63 2.11 -7.98
N ALA A 42 18.85 2.33 -7.50
CA ALA A 42 19.97 2.69 -8.36
C ALA A 42 20.34 1.57 -9.35
N LYS A 43 20.32 0.31 -8.91
CA LYS A 43 20.72 -0.84 -9.72
C LYS A 43 19.60 -1.37 -10.64
N TRP A 44 18.38 -1.39 -10.12
CA TRP A 44 17.18 -1.95 -10.75
C TRP A 44 16.05 -0.90 -10.82
N PRO A 45 16.26 0.28 -11.44
CA PRO A 45 15.26 1.35 -11.45
C PRO A 45 13.93 0.95 -12.10
N GLY A 46 13.97 -0.02 -13.02
CA GLY A 46 12.78 -0.60 -13.64
C GLY A 46 11.81 -1.24 -12.64
N LEU A 47 12.29 -1.67 -11.47
CA LEU A 47 11.47 -2.30 -10.43
C LEU A 47 10.43 -1.36 -9.83
N PHE A 48 10.70 -0.06 -9.82
CA PHE A 48 9.86 0.97 -9.18
C PHE A 48 8.81 1.54 -10.15
N PHE A 49 8.48 0.80 -11.21
CA PHE A 49 7.37 1.12 -12.11
C PHE A 49 6.21 0.18 -11.84
N GLU A 50 5.00 0.72 -11.77
CA GLU A 50 3.74 0.01 -11.52
C GLU A 50 3.68 -1.37 -12.21
N LYS A 51 3.81 -1.41 -13.54
CA LYS A 51 3.76 -2.65 -14.32
C LYS A 51 4.80 -3.69 -13.90
N GLN A 52 5.97 -3.26 -13.43
CA GLN A 52 7.01 -4.16 -12.95
C GLN A 52 6.81 -4.57 -11.50
N ILE A 53 6.28 -3.68 -10.65
CA ILE A 53 5.85 -4.00 -9.28
C ILE A 53 4.80 -5.12 -9.33
N GLU A 54 3.78 -4.97 -10.16
CA GLU A 54 2.74 -5.99 -10.34
C GLU A 54 3.30 -7.30 -10.89
N ALA A 55 4.19 -7.24 -11.89
CA ALA A 55 4.79 -8.43 -12.47
C ALA A 55 5.68 -9.18 -11.46
N GLU A 56 6.43 -8.46 -10.63
CA GLU A 56 7.25 -9.04 -9.55
C GLU A 56 6.39 -9.67 -8.46
N PHE A 57 5.38 -8.94 -7.99
CA PHE A 57 4.44 -9.46 -7.02
C PHE A 57 3.77 -10.75 -7.53
N THR A 58 3.34 -10.75 -8.80
CA THR A 58 2.72 -11.93 -9.44
C THR A 58 3.69 -13.10 -9.51
N ARG A 59 4.98 -12.88 -9.83
CA ARG A 59 5.99 -13.95 -9.84
C ARG A 59 6.20 -14.56 -8.45
N LEU A 60 6.15 -13.74 -7.40
CA LEU A 60 6.38 -14.18 -6.02
C LEU A 60 5.17 -14.90 -5.40
N THR A 61 3.96 -14.47 -5.75
CA THR A 61 2.74 -14.86 -5.03
C THR A 61 1.73 -15.63 -5.87
N SER A 62 1.90 -15.64 -7.20
CA SER A 62 0.92 -16.13 -8.18
C SER A 62 -0.45 -15.42 -8.12
N LYS A 63 -0.52 -14.23 -7.50
CA LYS A 63 -1.73 -13.41 -7.40
C LYS A 63 -1.58 -12.13 -8.21
N ASP A 64 -2.68 -11.69 -8.83
CA ASP A 64 -2.78 -10.37 -9.45
C ASP A 64 -2.95 -9.31 -8.34
N LEU A 65 -1.96 -8.43 -8.17
CA LEU A 65 -1.89 -7.48 -7.07
C LEU A 65 -3.14 -6.59 -6.98
N MET A 66 -3.38 -5.78 -8.01
CA MET A 66 -4.47 -4.80 -8.01
C MET A 66 -5.83 -5.48 -7.97
N LYS A 67 -6.03 -6.51 -8.79
CA LYS A 67 -7.32 -7.20 -8.87
C LYS A 67 -7.67 -7.86 -7.54
N SER A 68 -6.74 -8.61 -6.95
CA SER A 68 -6.99 -9.30 -5.68
C SER A 68 -7.26 -8.28 -4.57
N PHE A 69 -6.36 -7.31 -4.37
CA PHE A 69 -6.48 -6.27 -3.35
C PHE A 69 -7.81 -5.50 -3.44
N LEU A 70 -8.14 -4.95 -4.62
CA LEU A 70 -9.35 -4.13 -4.78
C LEU A 70 -10.62 -4.98 -4.64
N SER A 71 -10.66 -6.18 -5.22
CA SER A 71 -11.85 -7.02 -5.13
C SER A 71 -12.13 -7.49 -3.70
N GLY A 72 -11.09 -7.89 -2.95
CA GLY A 72 -11.24 -8.26 -1.54
C GLY A 72 -11.60 -7.06 -0.66
N LEU A 73 -11.01 -5.88 -0.91
CA LEU A 73 -11.41 -4.66 -0.20
C LEU A 73 -12.88 -4.33 -0.46
N ASP A 74 -13.30 -4.27 -1.73
CA ASP A 74 -14.66 -3.93 -2.16
C ASP A 74 -15.71 -4.86 -1.55
N GLN A 75 -15.42 -6.16 -1.49
CA GLN A 75 -16.29 -7.16 -0.90
C GLN A 75 -16.67 -6.81 0.55
N TYR A 76 -15.75 -6.22 1.32
CA TYR A 76 -15.95 -5.98 2.75
C TYR A 76 -16.25 -4.52 3.10
N ILE A 77 -16.17 -3.57 2.16
CA ILE A 77 -16.45 -2.14 2.41
C ILE A 77 -17.77 -1.92 3.16
N PRO A 78 -18.93 -2.47 2.74
CA PRO A 78 -20.19 -2.20 3.42
C PRO A 78 -20.14 -2.59 4.91
N ARG A 79 -19.47 -3.70 5.22
CA ARG A 79 -19.35 -4.23 6.56
C ARG A 79 -18.36 -3.45 7.40
N PHE A 80 -17.22 -3.03 6.84
CA PHE A 80 -16.30 -2.11 7.52
C PHE A 80 -16.97 -0.80 7.88
N LEU A 81 -17.66 -0.15 6.95
CA LEU A 81 -18.32 1.13 7.20
C LEU A 81 -19.39 1.00 8.29
N GLN A 82 -20.16 -0.09 8.31
CA GLN A 82 -21.09 -0.37 9.40
C GLN A 82 -20.37 -0.52 10.75
N MET A 83 -19.28 -1.29 10.78
CA MET A 83 -18.50 -1.51 12.00
C MET A 83 -17.80 -0.24 12.51
N PHE A 84 -17.37 0.64 11.61
CA PHE A 84 -16.78 1.93 11.95
C PHE A 84 -17.82 2.86 12.56
N ARG A 85 -19.02 2.95 11.96
CA ARG A 85 -20.15 3.72 12.51
C ARG A 85 -20.53 3.28 13.93
N ALA A 86 -20.50 1.98 14.20
CA ALA A 86 -20.75 1.43 15.54
C ALA A 86 -19.66 1.75 16.58
N LYS A 87 -18.53 2.34 16.16
CA LYS A 87 -17.38 2.67 17.03
C LYS A 87 -17.06 4.17 17.09
N LEU A 88 -17.90 5.03 16.51
CA LEU A 88 -17.70 6.49 16.50
C LEU A 88 -17.57 7.09 17.90
N SER A 89 -18.30 6.58 18.89
CA SER A 89 -18.23 7.06 20.27
C SER A 89 -16.93 6.72 21.01
N SER A 90 -16.12 5.80 20.47
CA SER A 90 -14.88 5.32 21.11
C SER A 90 -13.62 5.60 20.29
N ILE A 91 -13.76 5.91 18.99
CA ILE A 91 -12.62 6.13 18.07
C ILE A 91 -12.91 7.38 17.24
N SER A 92 -12.44 8.53 17.72
CA SER A 92 -12.73 9.84 17.11
C SER A 92 -12.20 9.99 15.68
N GLN A 93 -11.09 9.32 15.35
CA GLN A 93 -10.52 9.32 14.00
C GLN A 93 -11.47 8.70 12.97
N LEU A 94 -12.35 7.78 13.36
CA LEU A 94 -13.34 7.22 12.43
C LEU A 94 -14.42 8.24 12.06
N GLU A 95 -14.73 9.19 12.96
CA GLU A 95 -15.72 10.23 12.67
C GLU A 95 -15.23 11.18 11.57
N SER A 96 -14.00 11.68 11.70
CA SER A 96 -13.41 12.58 10.69
C SER A 96 -13.28 11.90 9.33
N LEU A 97 -12.93 10.61 9.31
CA LEU A 97 -12.85 9.83 8.07
C LEU A 97 -14.23 9.59 7.45
N LEU A 98 -15.25 9.23 8.24
CA LEU A 98 -16.59 8.95 7.71
C LEU A 98 -17.27 10.20 7.16
N ARG A 99 -17.00 11.39 7.71
CA ARG A 99 -17.48 12.67 7.16
C ARG A 99 -17.02 12.91 5.71
N LYS A 100 -15.84 12.40 5.33
CA LYS A 100 -15.35 12.49 3.93
C LYS A 100 -16.25 11.75 2.94
N ILE A 101 -16.97 10.72 3.40
CA ILE A 101 -17.93 9.98 2.57
C ILE A 101 -19.21 10.80 2.32
N ASP A 102 -19.57 11.69 3.26
CA ASP A 102 -20.74 12.54 3.10
C ASP A 102 -20.52 13.60 2.01
N SER A 103 -19.28 14.06 1.83
CA SER A 103 -18.87 14.95 0.74
C SER A 103 -18.60 14.20 -0.57
N ASP A 104 -17.92 13.04 -0.51
CA ASP A 104 -17.67 12.18 -1.68
C ASP A 104 -18.05 10.72 -1.39
N ASN A 105 -19.18 10.28 -1.96
CA ASN A 105 -19.67 8.93 -1.82
C ASN A 105 -19.10 7.94 -2.86
N SER A 106 -18.03 8.32 -3.57
CA SER A 106 -17.34 7.48 -4.55
C SER A 106 -16.78 6.20 -3.93
N MET A 107 -16.55 5.19 -4.79
CA MET A 107 -15.89 3.96 -4.34
C MET A 107 -14.43 4.19 -3.94
N SER A 108 -13.72 5.11 -4.61
CA SER A 108 -12.35 5.45 -4.25
C SER A 108 -12.27 6.05 -2.83
N MET A 109 -13.16 7.00 -2.50
CA MET A 109 -13.22 7.56 -1.15
C MET A 109 -13.58 6.52 -0.09
N LYS A 110 -14.54 5.63 -0.37
CA LYS A 110 -14.88 4.54 0.57
C LYS A 110 -13.70 3.62 0.83
N ARG A 111 -12.95 3.25 -0.21
CA ARG A 111 -11.72 2.45 -0.09
C ARG A 111 -10.69 3.19 0.77
N ALA A 112 -10.47 4.47 0.49
CA ALA A 112 -9.54 5.32 1.24
C ALA A 112 -9.91 5.39 2.73
N VAL A 113 -11.19 5.61 3.05
CA VAL A 113 -11.69 5.64 4.43
C VAL A 113 -11.54 4.29 5.13
N VAL A 114 -11.79 3.17 4.45
CA VAL A 114 -11.58 1.85 5.04
C VAL A 114 -10.09 1.62 5.34
N LEU A 115 -9.19 1.97 4.41
CA LEU A 115 -7.74 1.80 4.57
C LEU A 115 -7.16 2.69 5.68
N GLN A 116 -7.58 3.96 5.78
CA GLN A 116 -7.14 4.87 6.84
C GLN A 116 -7.77 4.52 8.19
N GLY A 117 -9.03 4.05 8.21
CA GLY A 117 -9.74 3.73 9.45
C GLY A 117 -9.37 2.37 10.05
N LEU A 118 -8.91 1.43 9.24
CA LEU A 118 -8.52 0.08 9.66
C LEU A 118 -7.50 0.04 10.81
N PRO A 119 -6.36 0.76 10.75
CA PRO A 119 -5.39 0.77 11.86
C PRO A 119 -6.01 1.29 13.16
N HIS A 120 -6.79 2.38 13.11
CA HIS A 120 -7.49 2.90 14.28
C HIS A 120 -8.47 1.88 14.87
N TYR A 121 -9.25 1.21 14.00
CA TYR A 121 -10.18 0.16 14.40
C TYR A 121 -9.47 -1.05 15.04
N LEU A 122 -8.25 -1.34 14.59
CA LEU A 122 -7.37 -2.38 15.14
C LEU A 122 -6.51 -1.90 16.31
N SER A 123 -6.75 -0.69 16.85
CA SER A 123 -5.96 -0.14 17.96
C SER A 123 -4.45 -0.10 17.65
N GLU A 124 -4.13 0.22 16.40
CA GLU A 124 -2.78 0.42 15.89
C GLU A 124 -2.56 1.92 15.61
N ASP A 125 -1.29 2.31 15.51
CA ASP A 125 -0.87 3.70 15.33
C ASP A 125 -0.37 3.93 13.90
N PRO A 126 -1.13 4.64 13.05
CA PRO A 126 -0.75 4.92 11.67
C PRO A 126 -0.02 6.26 11.48
N SER A 127 0.38 6.97 12.54
CA SER A 127 0.98 8.32 12.44
C SER A 127 2.18 8.41 11.51
N ASP A 128 3.03 7.37 11.53
CA ASP A 128 4.27 7.32 10.73
C ASP A 128 4.01 6.69 9.35
N PHE A 129 2.80 6.17 9.12
CA PHE A 129 2.41 5.49 7.90
C PHE A 129 1.64 6.40 6.94
N PHE A 130 0.61 7.10 7.40
CA PHE A 130 -0.11 8.10 6.61
C PHE A 130 0.30 9.49 7.08
N LYS A 131 1.16 10.16 6.30
CA LYS A 131 1.51 11.56 6.56
C LYS A 131 0.93 12.48 5.50
N SER A 132 0.60 13.69 5.90
CA SER A 132 0.22 14.77 5.00
C SER A 132 1.30 15.85 5.02
N ALA A 133 1.59 16.42 3.86
CA ALA A 133 2.54 17.51 3.70
C ALA A 133 2.05 18.51 2.67
N GLU A 134 2.59 19.72 2.71
CA GLU A 134 2.39 20.75 1.70
C GLU A 134 3.41 20.58 0.56
N GLU A 135 3.08 21.06 -0.64
CA GLU A 135 3.99 21.01 -1.80
C GLU A 135 5.30 21.78 -1.56
N THR A 136 5.27 22.78 -0.66
CA THR A 136 6.42 23.61 -0.28
C THR A 136 7.31 22.97 0.78
N ASP A 137 6.87 21.86 1.38
CA ASP A 137 7.64 21.19 2.41
C ASP A 137 8.92 20.56 1.86
N ILE A 138 9.95 20.51 2.70
CA ILE A 138 11.20 19.84 2.36
C ILE A 138 10.99 18.33 2.45
N GLU A 139 11.10 17.63 1.32
CA GLU A 139 10.87 16.19 1.19
C GLU A 139 11.55 15.38 2.31
N ASP A 140 12.85 15.57 2.51
CA ASP A 140 13.65 14.86 3.53
C ASP A 140 13.11 15.08 4.96
N HIS A 141 12.53 16.24 5.25
CA HIS A 141 11.96 16.52 6.58
C HIS A 141 10.61 15.83 6.78
N VAL A 142 9.82 15.72 5.72
CA VAL A 142 8.49 15.11 5.76
C VAL A 142 8.59 13.59 5.85
N THR A 143 9.49 13.00 5.06
CA THR A 143 9.70 11.55 5.00
C THR A 143 10.50 11.03 6.19
N ALA A 144 11.16 11.89 6.97
CA ALA A 144 11.87 11.51 8.18
C ALA A 144 10.97 10.69 9.14
N GLY A 145 11.48 9.54 9.59
CA GLY A 145 10.75 8.60 10.44
C GLY A 145 9.68 7.76 9.72
N MET A 146 9.54 7.86 8.39
CA MET A 146 8.66 6.99 7.60
C MET A 146 9.44 5.81 7.02
N ASP A 147 9.58 4.72 7.79
CA ASP A 147 10.20 3.48 7.30
C ASP A 147 9.43 2.89 6.11
N VAL A 148 8.11 2.93 6.19
CA VAL A 148 7.16 2.41 5.19
C VAL A 148 5.88 3.24 5.33
N GLY A 149 5.44 3.89 4.27
CA GLY A 149 4.23 4.72 4.36
C GLY A 149 3.77 5.31 3.04
N ILE A 150 2.68 6.08 3.14
CA ILE A 150 2.09 6.87 2.08
C ILE A 150 2.13 8.33 2.51
N LEU A 151 2.76 9.15 1.68
CA LEU A 151 2.72 10.60 1.80
C LEU A 151 1.57 11.14 0.93
N ILE A 152 0.76 12.03 1.50
CA ILE A 152 -0.42 12.62 0.88
C ILE A 152 -0.20 14.12 0.76
N ILE A 153 -0.15 14.64 -0.46
CA ILE A 153 0.07 16.06 -0.72
C ILE A 153 -1.19 16.64 -1.37
N PRO A 154 -1.81 17.70 -0.81
CA PRO A 154 -2.91 18.37 -1.49
C PRO A 154 -2.46 18.95 -2.83
N ASP A 155 -3.23 18.71 -3.89
CA ASP A 155 -3.01 19.27 -5.23
C ASP A 155 -4.26 20.07 -5.65
N GLY A 156 -4.26 21.37 -5.34
CA GLY A 156 -5.40 22.24 -5.63
C GLY A 156 -6.67 21.92 -4.82
N ASP A 157 -7.83 22.23 -5.41
CA ASP A 157 -9.13 22.04 -4.75
C ASP A 157 -9.59 20.59 -4.87
N ASP A 158 -9.64 19.90 -3.72
CA ASP A 158 -10.16 18.53 -3.55
C ASP A 158 -9.40 17.41 -4.31
N ALA A 159 -8.18 17.67 -4.80
CA ALA A 159 -7.29 16.63 -5.31
C ALA A 159 -6.05 16.44 -4.43
N PHE A 160 -5.46 15.25 -4.55
CA PHE A 160 -4.32 14.83 -3.73
C PHE A 160 -3.37 13.98 -4.56
N ASP A 161 -2.09 14.26 -4.39
CA ASP A 161 -0.99 13.42 -4.81
C ASP A 161 -0.66 12.38 -3.73
N TYR A 162 -0.38 11.15 -4.16
CA TYR A 162 -0.06 10.04 -3.28
C TYR A 162 1.29 9.44 -3.63
N TYR A 163 2.25 9.55 -2.70
CA TYR A 163 3.60 9.04 -2.88
C TYR A 163 3.88 7.88 -1.93
N VAL A 164 4.53 6.84 -2.44
CA VAL A 164 4.97 5.69 -1.66
C VAL A 164 6.34 5.98 -1.08
N VAL A 165 6.46 5.88 0.24
CA VAL A 165 7.70 6.11 0.99
C VAL A 165 8.22 4.79 1.55
N LEU A 166 9.51 4.52 1.34
CA LEU A 166 10.24 3.38 1.88
C LEU A 166 11.63 3.85 2.33
N GLU A 167 12.05 3.46 3.53
CA GLU A 167 13.31 3.91 4.15
C GLU A 167 13.50 5.43 4.10
N GLU A 168 12.46 6.17 4.50
CA GLU A 168 12.44 7.64 4.51
C GLU A 168 12.65 8.28 3.13
N GLN A 169 12.49 7.54 2.04
CA GLN A 169 12.65 8.03 0.67
C GLN A 169 11.40 7.78 -0.18
N ILE A 170 11.12 8.71 -1.09
CA ILE A 170 10.05 8.51 -2.07
C ILE A 170 10.46 7.42 -3.08
N ALA A 171 9.85 6.26 -2.93
CA ALA A 171 10.03 5.10 -3.78
C ALA A 171 9.26 5.26 -5.10
N LEU A 172 8.02 5.73 -5.04
CA LEU A 172 7.11 5.94 -6.17
C LEU A 172 6.28 7.21 -5.98
N ARG A 173 6.07 7.97 -7.05
CA ARG A 173 5.27 9.20 -7.08
C ARG A 173 3.99 9.00 -7.87
N ASP A 174 3.08 9.95 -7.70
CA ASP A 174 1.91 10.17 -8.56
C ASP A 174 1.01 8.93 -8.69
N ALA A 175 0.78 8.22 -7.56
CA ALA A 175 -0.21 7.16 -7.56
C ALA A 175 -1.61 7.75 -7.73
N ILE A 176 -2.43 7.09 -8.56
CA ILE A 176 -3.76 7.55 -8.99
C ILE A 176 -4.68 7.93 -7.83
N ASP A 177 -4.69 7.11 -6.77
CA ASP A 177 -5.45 7.37 -5.55
C ASP A 177 -4.81 6.63 -4.35
N LEU A 178 -5.33 6.86 -3.14
CA LEU A 178 -4.84 6.19 -1.93
C LEU A 178 -4.85 4.65 -2.03
N PRO A 179 -5.95 3.97 -2.42
CA PRO A 179 -5.93 2.51 -2.51
C PRO A 179 -4.93 1.99 -3.54
N HIS A 180 -4.73 2.70 -4.66
CA HIS A 180 -3.68 2.40 -5.62
C HIS A 180 -2.28 2.51 -4.99
N ALA A 181 -2.01 3.59 -4.26
CA ALA A 181 -0.73 3.80 -3.58
C ALA A 181 -0.44 2.68 -2.54
N VAL A 182 -1.44 2.32 -1.74
CA VAL A 182 -1.32 1.22 -0.75
C VAL A 182 -1.07 -0.13 -1.43
N ALA A 183 -1.75 -0.42 -2.55
CA ALA A 183 -1.52 -1.65 -3.30
C ALA A 183 -0.09 -1.71 -3.86
N LEU A 184 0.41 -0.64 -4.46
CA LEU A 184 1.80 -0.56 -4.95
C LEU A 184 2.83 -0.68 -3.84
N LEU A 185 2.58 -0.06 -2.69
CA LEU A 185 3.42 -0.21 -1.51
C LEU A 185 3.51 -1.69 -1.09
N VAL A 186 2.38 -2.40 -1.02
CA VAL A 186 2.39 -3.84 -0.73
C VAL A 186 3.20 -4.61 -1.77
N GLY A 187 3.00 -4.30 -3.06
CA GLY A 187 3.80 -4.89 -4.15
C GLY A 187 5.30 -4.70 -3.95
N LEU A 188 5.73 -3.49 -3.58
CA LEU A 188 7.13 -3.16 -3.31
C LEU A 188 7.66 -3.87 -2.06
N ILE A 189 6.87 -3.95 -0.98
CA ILE A 189 7.26 -4.69 0.23
C ILE A 189 7.62 -6.14 -0.11
N PHE A 190 6.79 -6.83 -0.92
CA PHE A 190 7.09 -8.18 -1.39
C PHE A 190 8.31 -8.22 -2.30
N ALA A 191 8.38 -7.33 -3.30
CA ALA A 191 9.46 -7.31 -4.27
C ALA A 191 10.83 -7.08 -3.61
N LEU A 192 10.88 -6.21 -2.61
CA LEU A 192 12.08 -5.78 -1.88
C LEU A 192 12.35 -6.62 -0.62
N ASN A 193 11.50 -7.60 -0.31
CA ASN A 193 11.64 -8.46 0.88
C ASN A 193 11.63 -7.66 2.19
N ILE A 194 10.81 -6.63 2.28
CA ILE A 194 10.69 -5.77 3.46
C ILE A 194 9.71 -6.40 4.46
N ASP A 195 10.02 -6.34 5.75
CA ASP A 195 9.08 -6.75 6.79
C ASP A 195 7.94 -5.74 6.96
N TYR A 196 6.76 -6.22 7.33
CA TYR A 196 5.66 -5.31 7.65
C TYR A 196 5.97 -4.45 8.89
N PRO A 197 5.59 -3.16 8.88
CA PRO A 197 5.74 -2.29 10.03
C PRO A 197 5.10 -2.87 11.28
N LYS A 198 5.89 -3.05 12.35
CA LYS A 198 5.44 -3.68 13.60
C LYS A 198 4.24 -2.96 14.23
N LYS A 199 4.19 -1.63 14.09
CA LYS A 199 3.08 -0.79 14.57
C LYS A 199 1.75 -1.06 13.86
N LEU A 200 1.79 -1.62 12.65
CA LEU A 200 0.65 -1.89 11.78
C LEU A 200 0.52 -3.39 11.40
N ARG A 201 1.07 -4.29 12.23
CA ARG A 201 1.12 -5.73 11.94
C ARG A 201 -0.25 -6.34 11.61
N TYR A 202 -1.30 -5.92 12.28
CA TYR A 202 -2.65 -6.45 12.08
C TYR A 202 -3.30 -5.84 10.84
N THR A 203 -3.06 -4.56 10.58
CA THR A 203 -3.51 -3.88 9.34
C THR A 203 -2.92 -4.58 8.12
N PHE A 204 -1.60 -4.82 8.10
CA PHE A 204 -0.96 -5.54 7.00
C PHE A 204 -1.39 -7.01 6.91
N GLU A 205 -1.63 -7.68 8.05
CA GLU A 205 -2.18 -9.03 8.04
C GLU A 205 -3.60 -9.06 7.43
N VAL A 206 -4.44 -8.05 7.68
CA VAL A 206 -5.76 -7.90 7.03
C VAL A 206 -5.60 -7.69 5.53
N ILE A 207 -4.72 -6.78 5.12
CA ILE A 207 -4.48 -6.53 3.68
C ILE A 207 -4.03 -7.82 2.99
N GLN A 208 -3.04 -8.50 3.55
CA GLN A 208 -2.50 -9.73 2.97
C GLN A 208 -3.52 -10.88 2.95
N LYS A 209 -4.14 -11.19 4.10
CA LYS A 209 -4.94 -12.41 4.25
C LYS A 209 -6.42 -12.25 3.91
N ILE A 210 -6.96 -11.05 4.00
CA ILE A 210 -8.38 -10.79 3.77
C ILE A 210 -8.61 -10.10 2.43
N PHE A 211 -7.80 -9.11 2.06
CA PHE A 211 -7.98 -8.41 0.78
C PHE A 211 -7.32 -9.16 -0.37
N ILE A 212 -6.07 -9.58 -0.22
CA ILE A 212 -5.31 -10.26 -1.28
C ILE A 212 -5.54 -11.78 -1.27
N ASP A 213 -5.95 -12.34 -0.13
CA ASP A 213 -6.08 -13.78 0.10
C ASP A 213 -4.74 -14.51 -0.13
N LEU A 214 -3.72 -14.11 0.64
CA LEU A 214 -2.36 -14.63 0.56
C LEU A 214 -1.84 -15.11 1.92
N GLY A 215 -1.17 -16.28 1.93
CA GLY A 215 -0.57 -16.86 3.13
C GLY A 215 -1.45 -17.83 3.92
N GLY A 216 -2.52 -18.34 3.30
CA GLY A 216 -3.41 -19.35 3.88
C GLY A 216 -4.39 -18.82 4.94
N ASP A 217 -5.17 -19.73 5.53
CA ASP A 217 -6.29 -19.37 6.41
C ASP A 217 -5.92 -19.00 7.85
N GLN A 218 -4.70 -19.31 8.28
CA GLN A 218 -4.27 -19.02 9.64
C GLN A 218 -4.12 -17.52 9.81
N CYS A 219 -4.93 -16.91 10.68
CA CYS A 219 -4.81 -15.51 11.07
C CYS A 219 -4.45 -15.41 12.55
N SER A 220 -3.82 -14.32 12.98
CA SER A 220 -3.74 -13.98 14.40
C SER A 220 -5.14 -13.94 15.02
N VAL A 221 -5.24 -14.15 16.33
CA VAL A 221 -6.53 -14.15 17.05
C VAL A 221 -7.33 -12.87 16.77
N LYS A 222 -6.65 -11.72 16.70
CA LYS A 222 -7.27 -10.42 16.45
C LYS A 222 -7.85 -10.33 15.03
N VAL A 223 -7.07 -10.71 14.02
CA VAL A 223 -7.50 -10.68 12.61
C VAL A 223 -8.52 -11.77 12.31
N HIS A 224 -8.40 -12.94 12.91
CA HIS A 224 -9.41 -14.00 12.83
C HIS A 224 -10.76 -13.53 13.39
N GLY A 225 -10.74 -12.88 14.56
CA GLY A 225 -11.94 -12.27 15.13
C GLY A 225 -12.56 -11.19 14.22
N LEU A 226 -11.73 -10.40 13.52
CA LEU A 226 -12.19 -9.45 12.50
C LEU A 226 -12.82 -10.16 11.30
N LYS A 227 -12.13 -11.15 10.69
CA LYS A 227 -12.61 -11.96 9.57
C LYS A 227 -14.01 -12.53 9.86
N ASN A 228 -14.21 -13.08 11.07
CA ASN A 228 -15.52 -13.59 11.49
C ASN A 228 -16.60 -12.50 11.56
N ARG A 229 -16.28 -11.28 12.02
CA ARG A 229 -17.25 -10.16 12.02
C ARG A 229 -17.58 -9.68 10.61
N LEU A 230 -16.61 -9.72 9.69
CA LEU A 230 -16.78 -9.36 8.29
C LEU A 230 -17.69 -10.34 7.56
N LEU A 231 -17.60 -11.63 7.87
CA LEU A 231 -18.39 -12.71 7.23
C LEU A 231 -19.80 -12.87 7.80
N ARG A 232 -20.12 -12.27 8.96
CA ARG A 232 -21.47 -12.31 9.53
C ARG A 232 -22.44 -11.58 8.60
N LYS A 233 -23.36 -12.32 7.98
CA LYS A 233 -24.54 -11.76 7.29
C LYS A 233 -25.32 -10.90 8.28
N THR A 234 -25.58 -9.66 7.93
CA THR A 234 -26.57 -8.82 8.62
C THR A 234 -27.93 -9.48 8.38
N VAL A 235 -28.58 -9.94 9.45
CA VAL A 235 -30.00 -10.34 9.42
C VAL A 235 -30.85 -9.09 9.25
#